data_AF-A0A7S3YV45-F1
#
_entry.id   AF-A0A7S3YV45-F1
#
_cell.length_a   1.000
_cell.length_b   1.000
_cell.length_c   1.000
_cell.angle_alpha   90.00
_cell.angle_beta   90.00
_cell.angle_gamma   90.00
#
_symmetry.space_group_name_H-M   'P 1'
#
loop_
_entity.id
_entity.type
_entity.pdbx_description
1 polymer ?
#
loop_
_entity_poly.entity_id
_entity_poly.type
_entity_poly.pdbx_seq_one_letter_code
_entity_poly.pdbx_strand_id
1 'polypeptide(L)'
;MILANDYAPNALVTILAHANENMKRRTQRGETPVREVKADDGDYKVYQDAPVSGKGVWGRWTQPDAKKFKVRDSGYLSRKQKRPSDPFLFPIQHVEFRKIEGGKPLNHICAHEDSWWRTNKPGPSAFALIFNIQVTSIGVSVIMYHILPNGMDQVKKACPRVHDMLHALVENVRANRDKAKVDARFKFIPRVVTGPFIVRCAVKETPVIMGQKVSQSYYSGNNYLEVDVHVDSSYAANAIIKLAHAYSVNIECDMVWLLEAKEEKELPERLLAGVRVSNVDFSKSEGKPLQAS
;
A
#
# COMPACT_ATOMS: atom_id res chain seq x y z
N MET A 1 -20.55 2.19 -48.21
CA MET A 1 -19.18 2.24 -48.73
C MET A 1 -18.62 3.64 -48.49
N ILE A 2 -18.06 3.89 -47.30
CA ILE A 2 -17.23 5.07 -47.00
C ILE A 2 -16.08 4.56 -46.12
N LEU A 3 -14.92 4.52 -46.79
CA LEU A 3 -13.51 4.43 -46.38
C LEU A 3 -13.18 4.10 -44.91
N ALA A 4 -12.53 2.94 -44.76
CA ALA A 4 -11.66 2.59 -43.65
C ALA A 4 -10.54 3.65 -43.54
N ASN A 5 -10.33 4.17 -42.33
CA ASN A 5 -9.20 5.03 -42.02
C ASN A 5 -8.13 4.17 -41.35
N ASP A 6 -7.08 3.87 -42.12
CA ASP A 6 -5.88 3.15 -41.71
C ASP A 6 -5.13 3.90 -40.61
N TYR A 7 -5.43 3.60 -39.34
CA TYR A 7 -4.49 3.88 -38.25
C TYR A 7 -3.47 2.74 -38.21
N ALA A 8 -2.31 2.98 -38.83
CA ALA A 8 -1.19 2.06 -38.90
C ALA A 8 -0.81 1.52 -37.50
N PRO A 9 -0.83 0.19 -37.27
CA PRO A 9 -0.40 -0.45 -36.02
C PRO A 9 1.01 -0.05 -35.57
N ASN A 10 1.85 0.38 -36.52
CA ASN A 10 3.25 0.73 -36.29
C ASN A 10 3.42 2.00 -35.46
N ALA A 11 2.56 3.01 -35.57
CA ALA A 11 2.76 4.27 -34.84
C ALA A 11 2.63 4.09 -33.32
N LEU A 12 1.64 3.30 -32.87
CA LEU A 12 1.44 3.02 -31.44
C LEU A 12 2.57 2.15 -30.87
N VAL A 13 3.01 1.14 -31.63
CA VAL A 13 4.15 0.28 -31.27
C VAL A 13 5.45 1.06 -31.20
N THR A 14 5.70 1.97 -32.15
CA THR A 14 6.89 2.83 -32.17
C THR A 14 6.87 3.88 -31.05
N ILE A 15 5.71 4.44 -30.70
CA ILE A 15 5.56 5.34 -29.54
C ILE A 15 5.82 4.56 -28.24
N LEU A 16 5.29 3.35 -28.10
CA LEU A 16 5.53 2.48 -26.94
C LEU A 16 7.01 2.08 -26.84
N ALA A 17 7.67 1.78 -27.97
CA ALA A 17 9.08 1.43 -28.02
C ALA A 17 10.00 2.61 -27.65
N HIS A 18 9.76 3.81 -28.20
CA HIS A 18 10.53 5.01 -27.85
C HIS A 18 10.30 5.48 -26.41
N ALA A 19 9.07 5.33 -25.90
CA ALA A 19 8.79 5.55 -24.49
C ALA A 19 9.61 4.58 -23.64
N ASN A 20 9.70 3.30 -24.04
CA ASN A 20 10.48 2.27 -23.34
C ASN A 20 12.00 2.55 -23.37
N GLU A 21 12.57 3.01 -24.49
CA GLU A 21 14.01 3.37 -24.58
C GLU A 21 14.37 4.60 -23.75
N ASN A 22 13.56 5.66 -23.80
CA ASN A 22 13.77 6.85 -22.97
C ASN A 22 13.58 6.53 -21.47
N MET A 23 12.75 5.54 -21.15
CA MET A 23 12.55 5.03 -19.79
C MET A 23 13.74 4.20 -19.29
N LYS A 24 14.33 3.33 -20.11
CA LYS A 24 15.56 2.57 -19.78
C LYS A 24 16.77 3.46 -19.45
N ARG A 25 16.87 4.63 -20.10
CA ARG A 25 17.94 5.62 -19.82
C ARG A 25 17.76 6.31 -18.46
N ARG A 26 16.55 6.35 -17.87
CA ARG A 26 16.29 6.95 -16.56
C ARG A 26 16.62 6.02 -15.39
N THR A 27 16.49 4.71 -15.58
CA THR A 27 16.78 3.68 -14.55
C THR A 27 18.27 3.57 -14.20
N GLN A 28 19.17 4.21 -14.98
CA GLN A 28 20.62 4.25 -14.74
C GLN A 28 21.07 5.39 -13.80
N ARG A 29 20.16 6.22 -13.25
CA ARG A 29 20.54 7.27 -12.29
C ARG A 29 20.70 6.71 -10.87
N GLY A 30 21.97 6.46 -10.52
CA GLY A 30 22.61 6.70 -9.21
C GLY A 30 21.93 6.20 -7.94
N GLU A 31 22.63 5.31 -7.22
CA GLU A 31 22.39 4.92 -5.83
C GLU A 31 22.26 6.15 -4.92
N THR A 32 21.03 6.58 -4.65
CA THR A 32 20.78 7.64 -3.68
C THR A 32 20.77 7.01 -2.28
N PRO A 33 21.57 7.47 -1.32
CA PRO A 33 21.62 6.89 0.01
C PRO A 33 20.28 7.07 0.73
N VAL A 34 19.91 6.06 1.52
CA VAL A 34 18.75 6.08 2.43
C VAL A 34 18.84 7.34 3.29
N ARG A 35 17.88 8.27 3.16
CA ARG A 35 17.80 9.43 4.03
C ARG A 35 17.00 9.06 5.27
N GLU A 36 17.70 8.92 6.40
CA GLU A 36 17.06 8.91 7.71
C GLU A 36 16.59 10.34 8.03
N VAL A 37 15.27 10.54 8.13
CA VAL A 37 14.71 11.81 8.61
C VAL A 37 14.14 11.58 10.00
N LYS A 38 14.59 12.37 10.98
CA LYS A 38 13.96 12.42 12.31
C LYS A 38 12.57 13.06 12.15
N ALA A 39 11.54 12.40 12.65
CA ALA A 39 10.21 12.99 12.72
C ALA A 39 10.16 14.12 13.76
N ASP A 40 9.37 15.16 13.49
CA ASP A 40 9.25 16.36 14.34
C ASP A 40 8.70 16.07 15.76
N ASP A 41 8.10 14.89 15.99
CA ASP A 41 7.42 14.49 17.25
C ASP A 41 8.07 13.27 17.97
N GLY A 42 9.32 12.91 17.66
CA GLY A 42 10.13 12.01 18.50
C GLY A 42 10.56 10.67 17.89
N ASP A 43 11.83 10.32 18.16
CA ASP A 43 12.52 9.01 18.19
C ASP A 43 12.09 7.85 17.28
N TYR A 44 11.68 8.11 16.03
CA TYR A 44 11.69 7.06 15.01
C TYR A 44 12.22 7.53 13.66
N LYS A 45 12.77 6.57 12.91
CA LYS A 45 13.40 6.78 11.61
C LYS A 45 12.31 6.74 10.53
N VAL A 46 12.13 7.84 9.80
CA VAL A 46 11.38 7.81 8.54
C VAL A 46 12.36 7.46 7.43
N TYR A 47 12.13 6.33 6.76
CA TYR A 47 12.91 5.94 5.61
C TYR A 47 12.34 6.63 4.37
N GLN A 48 13.15 7.52 3.80
CA GLN A 48 12.88 8.04 2.48
C GLN A 48 13.70 7.28 1.45
N ASP A 49 13.01 6.85 0.40
CA ASP A 49 13.61 6.26 -0.78
C ASP A 49 14.49 5.04 -0.44
N ALA A 50 13.97 4.13 0.38
CA ALA A 50 14.69 2.90 0.72
C ALA A 50 14.66 1.93 -0.46
N PRO A 51 15.75 1.18 -0.73
CA PRO A 51 15.70 0.12 -1.71
C PRO A 51 14.66 -0.93 -1.28
N VAL A 52 13.99 -1.52 -2.26
CA VAL A 52 13.29 -2.78 -2.05
C VAL A 52 14.30 -3.79 -1.55
N SER A 53 13.92 -4.55 -0.53
CA SER A 53 14.78 -5.57 0.06
C SER A 53 15.22 -6.58 -1.03
N GLY A 54 16.46 -7.07 -0.99
CA GLY A 54 17.03 -7.92 -2.05
C GLY A 54 18.54 -7.78 -2.23
N LYS A 55 19.15 -8.65 -3.03
CA LYS A 55 20.48 -8.37 -3.60
C LYS A 55 20.35 -7.33 -4.72
N GLY A 56 21.03 -6.20 -4.54
CA GLY A 56 21.00 -5.08 -5.49
C GLY A 56 19.71 -4.23 -5.42
N VAL A 57 19.72 -3.09 -6.11
CA VAL A 57 18.55 -2.19 -6.15
C VAL A 57 17.70 -2.54 -7.37
N TRP A 58 16.52 -3.11 -7.11
CA TRP A 58 15.55 -3.48 -8.15
C TRP A 58 14.18 -2.83 -7.95
N GLY A 59 14.12 -1.79 -7.13
CA GLY A 59 12.94 -1.00 -6.83
C GLY A 59 13.19 -0.17 -5.59
N ARG A 60 12.30 0.78 -5.30
CA ARG A 60 12.39 1.62 -4.10
C ARG A 60 11.02 1.81 -3.47
N TRP A 61 11.00 2.14 -2.19
CA TRP A 61 9.79 2.52 -1.48
C TRP A 61 10.04 3.70 -0.54
N THR A 62 9.00 4.47 -0.27
CA THR A 62 9.06 5.61 0.65
C THR A 62 7.69 5.88 1.25
N GLN A 63 7.63 6.60 2.37
CA GLN A 63 6.36 7.20 2.82
C GLN A 63 5.94 8.31 1.83
N PRO A 64 4.72 8.29 1.26
CA PRO A 64 4.22 9.40 0.46
C PRO A 64 3.87 10.61 1.35
N ASP A 65 3.64 11.76 0.72
CA ASP A 65 3.16 12.96 1.41
C ASP A 65 1.63 12.90 1.64
N ALA A 66 1.22 12.84 2.91
CA ALA A 66 -0.19 12.75 3.31
C ALA A 66 -1.03 13.93 2.82
N LYS A 67 -0.44 15.13 2.69
CA LYS A 67 -1.16 16.35 2.27
C LYS A 67 -1.65 16.28 0.83
N LYS A 68 -1.09 15.37 0.02
CA LYS A 68 -1.52 15.16 -1.37
C LYS A 68 -2.87 14.43 -1.47
N PHE A 69 -3.36 13.83 -0.38
CA PHE A 69 -4.62 13.10 -0.34
C PHE A 69 -5.71 13.91 0.36
N LYS A 70 -6.89 13.98 -0.27
CA LYS A 70 -8.06 14.66 0.29
C LYS A 70 -8.96 13.67 1.04
N VAL A 71 -9.13 13.90 2.34
CA VAL A 71 -9.96 13.10 3.26
C VAL A 71 -11.20 13.88 3.68
N ARG A 72 -12.25 13.18 4.13
CA ARG A 72 -13.50 13.81 4.59
C ARG A 72 -13.23 14.76 5.76
N ASP A 73 -13.71 16.00 5.68
CA ASP A 73 -13.61 16.95 6.80
C ASP A 73 -14.68 16.67 7.88
N SER A 74 -14.68 17.45 8.97
CA SER A 74 -15.64 17.28 10.08
C SER A 74 -17.11 17.45 9.66
N GLY A 75 -17.38 18.26 8.63
CA GLY A 75 -18.72 18.51 8.11
C GLY A 75 -19.02 17.76 6.82
N TYR A 76 -18.29 16.70 6.49
CA TYR A 76 -18.45 16.03 5.20
C TYR A 76 -19.85 15.44 5.00
N LEU A 77 -20.47 14.89 6.05
CA LEU A 77 -21.78 14.23 5.89
C LEU A 77 -22.85 15.21 5.40
N SER A 78 -22.81 16.46 5.84
CA SER A 78 -23.71 17.54 5.41
C SER A 78 -23.19 18.31 4.19
N ARG A 79 -21.95 18.80 4.21
CA ARG A 79 -21.40 19.74 3.20
C ARG A 79 -20.61 19.07 2.07
N LYS A 80 -20.32 17.77 2.18
CA LYS A 80 -19.48 16.99 1.24
C LYS A 80 -18.08 17.57 1.00
N GLN A 81 -17.54 18.32 1.97
CA GLN A 81 -16.24 18.98 1.87
C GLN A 81 -15.09 18.08 2.32
N LYS A 82 -13.98 18.11 1.59
CA LYS A 82 -12.75 17.37 1.90
C LYS A 82 -11.61 18.33 2.18
N ARG A 83 -10.66 17.88 2.99
CA ARG A 83 -9.42 18.60 3.32
C ARG A 83 -8.19 17.73 3.05
N PRO A 84 -7.00 18.31 2.85
CA PRO A 84 -5.75 17.56 2.94
C PRO A 84 -5.67 16.77 4.24
N SER A 85 -5.13 15.55 4.20
CA SER A 85 -4.97 14.75 5.40
C SER A 85 -3.87 15.29 6.30
N ASP A 86 -4.02 15.03 7.60
CA ASP A 86 -2.93 15.16 8.57
C ASP A 86 -1.87 14.07 8.29
N PRO A 87 -0.64 14.17 8.86
CA PRO A 87 0.36 13.12 8.73
C PRO A 87 -0.17 11.73 9.10
N PHE A 88 0.36 10.71 8.43
CA PHE A 88 0.06 9.30 8.67
C PHE A 88 0.23 8.96 10.14
N LEU A 89 -0.69 8.14 10.68
CA LEU A 89 -0.58 7.65 12.05
C LEU A 89 0.47 6.55 12.20
N PHE A 90 0.59 5.68 11.19
CA PHE A 90 1.52 4.57 11.14
C PHE A 90 2.55 4.83 10.05
N PRO A 91 3.76 5.30 10.41
CA PRO A 91 4.90 5.37 9.51
C PRO A 91 5.23 4.00 8.91
N ILE A 92 5.55 3.96 7.61
CA ILE A 92 6.12 2.78 6.95
C ILE A 92 7.54 2.53 7.48
N GLN A 93 7.79 1.30 7.91
CA GLN A 93 9.08 0.85 8.42
C GLN A 93 9.79 -0.08 7.44
N HIS A 94 9.04 -0.93 6.73
CA HIS A 94 9.61 -1.88 5.79
C HIS A 94 8.61 -2.30 4.71
N VAL A 95 9.13 -2.68 3.54
CA VAL A 95 8.36 -3.35 2.49
C VAL A 95 9.11 -4.60 2.06
N GLU A 96 8.41 -5.74 2.14
CA GLU A 96 8.91 -7.04 1.73
C GLU A 96 8.16 -7.50 0.46
N PHE A 97 8.91 -8.04 -0.51
CA PHE A 97 8.34 -8.60 -1.72
C PHE A 97 8.61 -10.10 -1.74
N ARG A 98 7.56 -10.90 -1.65
CA ARG A 98 7.66 -12.37 -1.64
C ARG A 98 7.10 -12.94 -2.92
N LYS A 99 7.75 -14.01 -3.39
CA LYS A 99 7.18 -14.86 -4.44
C LYS A 99 6.14 -15.77 -3.84
N ILE A 100 5.01 -15.91 -4.52
CA ILE A 100 3.98 -16.87 -4.20
C ILE A 100 4.23 -18.12 -5.05
N GLU A 101 4.51 -19.25 -4.39
CA GLU A 101 4.73 -20.53 -5.06
C GLU A 101 3.43 -21.35 -5.16
N GLY A 102 3.23 -22.00 -6.30
CA GLY A 102 2.09 -22.90 -6.52
C GLY A 102 0.71 -22.23 -6.46
N GLY A 103 0.64 -20.90 -6.60
CA GLY A 103 -0.62 -20.14 -6.59
C GLY A 103 -1.31 -20.07 -5.24
N LYS A 104 -0.66 -20.48 -4.14
CA LYS A 104 -1.23 -20.49 -2.80
C LYS A 104 -0.99 -19.15 -2.09
N PRO A 105 -2.02 -18.45 -1.58
CA PRO A 105 -1.84 -17.23 -0.81
C PRO A 105 -0.86 -17.39 0.36
N LEU A 106 0.03 -16.42 0.55
CA LEU A 106 0.90 -16.27 1.71
C LEU A 106 0.13 -15.58 2.84
N ASN A 107 -0.75 -16.35 3.47
CA ASN A 107 -1.60 -15.84 4.55
C ASN A 107 -0.84 -15.67 5.87
N HIS A 108 -1.25 -14.70 6.67
CA HIS A 108 -0.77 -14.49 8.04
C HIS A 108 0.77 -14.37 8.11
N ILE A 109 1.37 -13.47 7.33
CA ILE A 109 2.82 -13.30 7.22
C ILE A 109 3.49 -13.15 8.59
N CYS A 110 2.82 -12.54 9.58
CA CYS A 110 3.35 -12.41 10.93
C CYS A 110 3.58 -13.75 11.66
N ALA A 111 2.97 -14.84 11.19
CA ALA A 111 3.18 -16.20 11.69
C ALA A 111 4.29 -16.97 10.95
N HIS A 112 4.77 -16.47 9.80
CA HIS A 112 5.83 -17.13 9.04
C HIS A 112 7.18 -16.87 9.70
N GLU A 113 7.90 -17.93 10.08
CA GLU A 113 9.16 -17.86 10.83
C GLU A 113 10.24 -17.04 10.14
N ASP A 114 10.24 -17.06 8.80
CA ASP A 114 11.20 -16.36 7.97
C ASP A 114 10.83 -14.90 7.69
N SER A 115 9.62 -14.44 8.02
CA SER A 115 9.16 -13.08 7.71
C SER A 115 9.98 -11.98 8.39
N TRP A 116 10.03 -10.80 7.77
CA TRP A 116 10.66 -9.61 8.38
C TRP A 116 10.12 -9.32 9.77
N TRP A 117 8.82 -9.54 10.00
CA TRP A 117 8.15 -9.35 11.28
C TRP A 117 8.76 -10.19 12.40
N ARG A 118 9.13 -11.45 12.15
CA ARG A 118 9.69 -12.33 13.19
C ARG A 118 11.05 -11.88 13.66
N THR A 119 11.86 -11.32 12.77
CA THR A 119 13.20 -10.80 13.09
C THR A 119 13.16 -9.39 13.68
N ASN A 120 12.23 -8.54 13.22
CA ASN A 120 12.21 -7.11 13.52
C ASN A 120 10.97 -6.68 14.31
N LYS A 121 10.37 -7.62 15.06
CA LYS A 121 9.16 -7.34 15.84
C LYS A 121 9.43 -6.14 16.77
N PRO A 122 8.61 -5.08 16.71
CA PRO A 122 8.82 -3.93 17.58
C PRO A 122 8.51 -4.31 19.03
N GLY A 123 9.01 -3.49 19.96
CA GLY A 123 8.79 -3.68 21.39
C GLY A 123 7.31 -3.80 21.78
N PRO A 124 7.01 -4.35 22.97
CA PRO A 124 5.64 -4.69 23.38
C PRO A 124 4.70 -3.48 23.47
N SER A 125 5.23 -2.26 23.60
CA SER A 125 4.46 -1.02 23.62
C SER A 125 4.03 -0.54 22.23
N ALA A 126 4.67 -1.01 21.16
CA ALA A 126 4.35 -0.58 19.81
C ALA A 126 3.10 -1.31 19.28
N PHE A 127 2.44 -0.74 18.28
CA PHE A 127 1.39 -1.43 17.52
C PHE A 127 1.73 -1.42 16.03
N ALA A 128 1.55 -2.54 15.34
CA ALA A 128 1.81 -2.61 13.91
C ALA A 128 0.52 -2.77 13.09
N LEU A 129 0.48 -2.12 11.95
CA LEU A 129 -0.52 -2.31 10.91
C LEU A 129 0.22 -2.86 9.68
N ILE A 130 -0.12 -4.09 9.30
CA ILE A 130 0.50 -4.79 8.19
C ILE A 130 -0.51 -4.94 7.06
N PHE A 131 -0.13 -4.54 5.85
CA PHE A 131 -0.89 -4.84 4.64
C PHE A 131 -0.10 -5.81 3.78
N ASN A 132 -0.74 -6.87 3.33
CA ASN A 132 -0.16 -7.86 2.45
C ASN A 132 -1.03 -7.98 1.20
N ILE A 133 -0.60 -7.32 0.12
CA ILE A 133 -1.29 -7.39 -1.16
C ILE A 133 -0.80 -8.61 -1.91
N GLN A 134 -1.69 -9.58 -2.10
CA GLN A 134 -1.39 -10.86 -2.72
C GLN A 134 -2.00 -10.93 -4.11
N VAL A 135 -1.16 -11.22 -5.09
CA VAL A 135 -1.54 -11.47 -6.48
C VAL A 135 -0.98 -12.83 -6.88
N THR A 136 -1.69 -13.89 -6.50
CA THR A 136 -1.34 -15.28 -6.80
C THR A 136 -1.23 -15.54 -8.30
N SER A 137 -2.00 -14.85 -9.14
CA SER A 137 -1.97 -15.07 -10.61
C SER A 137 -0.69 -14.58 -11.30
N ILE A 138 0.09 -13.71 -10.65
CA ILE A 138 1.43 -13.32 -11.10
C ILE A 138 2.52 -13.77 -10.12
N GLY A 139 2.15 -14.54 -9.09
CA GLY A 139 3.09 -15.13 -8.15
C GLY A 139 3.77 -14.13 -7.21
N VAL A 140 3.11 -13.04 -6.82
CA VAL A 140 3.71 -11.95 -6.03
C VAL A 140 2.86 -11.58 -4.82
N SER A 141 3.52 -11.37 -3.68
CA SER A 141 2.98 -10.73 -2.49
C SER A 141 3.84 -9.52 -2.14
N VAL A 142 3.19 -8.39 -1.85
CA VAL A 142 3.83 -7.15 -1.38
C VAL A 142 3.35 -6.88 0.03
N ILE A 143 4.25 -7.03 1.00
CA ILE A 143 3.98 -6.85 2.42
C ILE A 143 4.54 -5.52 2.87
N MET A 144 3.72 -4.74 3.55
CA MET A 144 4.05 -3.40 4.02
C MET A 144 3.85 -3.36 5.53
N TYR A 145 4.92 -3.03 6.24
CA TYR A 145 4.96 -2.99 7.69
C TYR A 145 4.93 -1.54 8.16
N HIS A 146 3.78 -1.09 8.68
CA HIS A 146 3.65 0.22 9.28
C HIS A 146 3.61 0.12 10.80
N ILE A 147 4.49 0.83 11.49
CA ILE A 147 4.69 0.66 12.94
C ILE A 147 4.38 1.98 13.66
N LEU A 148 3.61 1.86 14.73
CA LEU A 148 3.27 2.91 15.69
C LEU A 148 4.11 2.68 16.96
N PRO A 149 5.26 3.37 17.12
CA PRO A 149 6.26 2.99 18.13
C PRO A 149 5.74 3.12 19.58
N ASN A 150 4.93 4.14 19.86
CA ASN A 150 4.38 4.38 21.20
C ASN A 150 2.97 3.79 21.38
N GLY A 151 2.55 2.90 20.48
CA GLY A 151 1.31 2.16 20.61
C GLY A 151 0.04 3.01 20.52
N MET A 152 -1.09 2.38 20.83
CA MET A 152 -2.43 2.96 20.61
C MET A 152 -2.75 4.15 21.53
N ASP A 153 -2.09 4.26 22.70
CA ASP A 153 -2.33 5.34 23.66
C ASP A 153 -2.03 6.73 23.08
N GLN A 154 -1.01 6.85 22.24
CA GLN A 154 -0.72 8.14 21.59
C GLN A 154 -1.81 8.53 20.59
N VAL A 155 -2.40 7.54 19.90
CA VAL A 155 -3.52 7.79 18.97
C VAL A 155 -4.75 8.19 19.76
N LYS A 156 -4.99 7.59 20.93
CA LYS A 156 -6.08 7.98 21.82
C LYS A 156 -5.98 9.44 22.24
N LYS A 157 -4.78 9.92 22.58
CA LYS A 157 -4.54 11.32 22.96
C LYS A 157 -4.68 12.27 21.77
N ALA A 158 -4.06 11.96 20.64
CA ALA A 158 -4.02 12.85 19.48
C ALA A 158 -5.30 12.84 18.63
N CYS A 159 -5.98 11.70 18.55
CA CYS A 159 -7.15 11.50 17.69
C CYS A 159 -8.08 10.40 18.25
N PRO A 160 -8.80 10.65 19.37
CA PRO A 160 -9.61 9.65 20.07
C PRO A 160 -10.59 8.91 19.15
N ARG A 161 -11.27 9.62 18.26
CA ARG A 161 -12.18 9.05 17.26
C ARG A 161 -11.54 8.00 16.35
N VAL A 162 -10.29 8.19 15.89
CA VAL A 162 -9.60 7.20 15.04
C VAL A 162 -9.10 6.04 15.89
N HIS A 163 -8.63 6.32 17.11
CA HIS A 163 -8.33 5.29 18.08
C HIS A 163 -9.53 4.37 18.30
N ASP A 164 -10.71 4.91 18.56
CA ASP A 164 -11.91 4.13 18.87
C ASP A 164 -12.36 3.28 17.67
N MET A 165 -12.31 3.85 16.45
CA MET A 165 -12.57 3.10 15.23
C MET A 165 -11.59 1.94 15.03
N LEU A 166 -10.29 2.19 15.22
CA LEU A 166 -9.25 1.17 15.03
C LEU A 166 -9.30 0.11 16.13
N HIS A 167 -9.52 0.50 17.38
CA HIS A 167 -9.72 -0.41 18.50
C HIS A 167 -10.92 -1.32 18.26
N ALA A 168 -12.08 -0.75 17.88
CA ALA A 168 -13.26 -1.54 17.56
C ALA A 168 -13.01 -2.51 16.39
N LEU A 169 -12.29 -2.08 15.35
CA LEU A 169 -11.92 -2.93 14.23
C LEU A 169 -11.05 -4.13 14.69
N VAL A 170 -10.00 -3.87 15.48
CA VAL A 170 -9.09 -4.90 16.01
C VAL A 170 -9.84 -5.89 16.89
N GLU A 171 -10.70 -5.42 17.80
CA GLU A 171 -11.48 -6.29 18.66
C GLU A 171 -12.49 -7.15 17.88
N ASN A 172 -13.09 -6.61 16.81
CA ASN A 172 -13.94 -7.42 15.92
C ASN A 172 -13.16 -8.52 15.19
N VAL A 173 -11.91 -8.23 14.77
CA VAL A 173 -11.02 -9.23 14.16
C VAL A 173 -10.65 -10.31 15.18
N ARG A 174 -10.23 -9.93 16.38
CA ARG A 174 -9.86 -10.87 17.46
C ARG A 174 -11.02 -11.77 17.87
N ALA A 175 -12.22 -11.20 17.97
CA ALA A 175 -13.39 -11.95 18.35
C ALA A 175 -13.93 -12.86 17.23
N ASN A 176 -13.46 -12.69 15.99
CA ASN A 176 -13.92 -13.40 14.79
C ASN A 176 -15.46 -13.42 14.63
N ARG A 177 -16.13 -12.30 14.97
CA ARG A 177 -17.59 -12.26 15.09
C ARG A 177 -18.32 -11.82 13.83
N ASP A 178 -17.81 -10.80 13.14
CA ASP A 178 -18.54 -10.14 12.07
C ASP A 178 -17.59 -9.59 11.01
N LYS A 179 -17.25 -10.47 10.05
CA LYS A 179 -16.34 -10.13 8.95
C LYS A 179 -16.87 -8.99 8.08
N ALA A 180 -18.19 -8.93 7.85
CA ALA A 180 -18.80 -7.91 7.01
C ALA A 180 -18.62 -6.50 7.60
N LYS A 181 -18.71 -6.37 8.92
CA LYS A 181 -18.39 -5.09 9.59
C LYS A 181 -16.95 -4.67 9.37
N VAL A 182 -15.98 -5.58 9.47
CA VAL A 182 -14.56 -5.28 9.25
C VAL A 182 -14.30 -4.91 7.78
N ASP A 183 -14.84 -5.69 6.84
CA ASP A 183 -14.75 -5.49 5.39
C ASP A 183 -15.28 -4.12 4.94
N ALA A 184 -16.24 -3.55 5.68
CA ALA A 184 -16.84 -2.26 5.40
C ALA A 184 -16.06 -1.04 5.93
N ARG A 185 -14.93 -1.23 6.63
CA ARG A 185 -14.17 -0.13 7.27
C ARG A 185 -12.97 0.35 6.47
N PHE A 186 -12.10 -0.56 6.01
CA PHE A 186 -10.87 -0.12 5.35
C PHE A 186 -11.17 0.52 4.00
N LYS A 187 -10.72 1.77 3.87
CA LYS A 187 -10.74 2.55 2.65
C LYS A 187 -9.32 2.63 2.11
N PHE A 188 -9.18 2.42 0.81
CA PHE A 188 -7.92 2.42 0.09
C PHE A 188 -7.96 3.46 -1.03
N ILE A 189 -6.86 4.19 -1.20
CA ILE A 189 -6.69 5.18 -2.27
C ILE A 189 -5.37 4.89 -2.98
N PRO A 190 -5.41 4.40 -4.24
CA PRO A 190 -4.22 4.30 -5.07
C PRO A 190 -3.99 5.62 -5.81
N ARG A 191 -2.73 5.93 -6.15
CA ARG A 191 -2.40 7.07 -7.01
C ARG A 191 -1.14 6.78 -7.81
N VAL A 192 -1.25 6.82 -9.13
CA VAL A 192 -0.09 6.73 -10.01
C VAL A 192 0.56 8.10 -10.13
N VAL A 193 1.75 8.22 -9.56
CA VAL A 193 2.56 9.45 -9.53
C VAL A 193 3.31 9.59 -10.83
N THR A 194 3.99 8.51 -11.23
CA THR A 194 4.73 8.39 -12.48
C THR A 194 4.30 7.08 -13.14
N GLY A 195 4.15 7.08 -14.46
CA GLY A 195 3.82 5.87 -15.21
C GLY A 195 3.20 6.17 -16.56
N PRO A 196 3.09 5.19 -17.47
CA PRO A 196 2.47 5.38 -18.78
C PRO A 196 1.01 5.85 -18.68
N PHE A 197 0.54 6.59 -19.69
CA PHE A 197 -0.83 7.12 -19.71
C PHE A 197 -1.88 6.03 -19.51
N ILE A 198 -1.72 4.87 -20.17
CA ILE A 198 -2.64 3.72 -20.04
C ILE A 198 -2.77 3.23 -18.58
N VAL A 199 -1.68 3.23 -17.82
CA VAL A 199 -1.68 2.82 -16.41
C VAL A 199 -2.40 3.87 -15.56
N ARG A 200 -2.13 5.16 -15.79
CA ARG A 200 -2.81 6.26 -15.09
C ARG A 200 -4.32 6.27 -15.35
N CYS A 201 -4.76 5.87 -16.55
CA CYS A 201 -6.17 5.73 -16.86
C CYS A 201 -6.83 4.55 -16.15
N ALA A 202 -6.11 3.42 -16.03
CA ALA A 202 -6.62 2.22 -15.38
C ALA A 202 -6.67 2.35 -13.85
N VAL A 203 -5.63 2.91 -13.23
CA VAL A 203 -5.52 3.12 -11.79
C VAL A 203 -6.06 4.51 -11.44
N LYS A 204 -7.38 4.61 -11.28
CA LYS A 204 -8.02 5.86 -10.87
C LYS A 204 -7.70 6.19 -9.42
N GLU A 205 -7.43 7.46 -9.14
CA GLU A 205 -7.29 8.00 -7.77
C GLU A 205 -8.66 8.15 -7.09
N THR A 206 -9.38 7.03 -6.98
CA THR A 206 -10.71 6.96 -6.40
C THR A 206 -10.65 6.11 -5.13
N PRO A 207 -11.11 6.63 -3.98
CA PRO A 207 -11.20 5.81 -2.77
C PRO A 207 -12.13 4.62 -2.94
N VAL A 208 -11.71 3.44 -2.48
CA VAL A 208 -12.50 2.20 -2.52
C VAL A 208 -12.61 1.62 -1.11
N ILE A 209 -13.75 1.02 -0.78
CA ILE A 209 -13.86 0.18 0.42
C ILE A 209 -13.40 -1.22 0.04
N MET A 210 -12.25 -1.63 0.56
CA MET A 210 -11.53 -2.80 0.04
C MET A 210 -12.36 -4.07 0.11
N GLY A 211 -13.04 -4.31 1.24
CA GLY A 211 -13.78 -5.56 1.46
C GLY A 211 -15.04 -5.71 0.62
N GLN A 212 -15.44 -4.64 -0.08
CA GLN A 212 -16.52 -4.69 -1.08
C GLN A 212 -16.00 -4.99 -2.49
N LYS A 213 -14.68 -4.95 -2.72
CA LYS A 213 -14.06 -5.07 -4.04
C LYS A 213 -13.17 -6.28 -4.19
N VAL A 214 -12.50 -6.68 -3.11
CA VAL A 214 -11.56 -7.80 -3.04
C VAL A 214 -11.76 -8.53 -1.72
N SER A 215 -11.60 -9.86 -1.73
CA SER A 215 -11.64 -10.68 -0.54
C SER A 215 -10.45 -10.33 0.35
N GLN A 216 -10.69 -10.33 1.67
CA GLN A 216 -9.66 -10.05 2.67
C GLN A 216 -9.69 -11.08 3.79
N SER A 217 -8.51 -11.40 4.31
CA SER A 217 -8.34 -12.11 5.57
C SER A 217 -7.70 -11.17 6.58
N TYR A 218 -8.05 -11.32 7.86
CA TYR A 218 -7.56 -10.47 8.93
C TYR A 218 -6.94 -11.33 10.02
N TYR A 219 -5.78 -10.92 10.49
CA TYR A 219 -5.08 -11.57 11.58
C TYR A 219 -4.72 -10.54 12.63
N SER A 220 -4.84 -10.89 13.90
CA SER A 220 -4.39 -10.02 14.98
C SER A 220 -3.62 -10.81 16.02
N GLY A 221 -2.54 -10.21 16.50
CA GLY A 221 -1.85 -10.62 17.72
C GLY A 221 -1.95 -9.56 18.80
N ASN A 222 -1.12 -9.70 19.84
CA ASN A 222 -1.11 -8.77 20.97
C ASN A 222 -0.82 -7.32 20.54
N ASN A 223 0.05 -7.14 19.55
CA ASN A 223 0.57 -5.84 19.14
C ASN A 223 0.54 -5.60 17.63
N TYR A 224 -0.35 -6.27 16.90
CA TYR A 224 -0.53 -6.01 15.48
C TYR A 224 -1.93 -6.35 14.95
N LEU A 225 -2.25 -5.70 13.84
CA LEU A 225 -3.30 -6.08 12.91
C LEU A 225 -2.68 -6.29 11.52
N GLU A 226 -2.97 -7.41 10.91
CA GLU A 226 -2.57 -7.76 9.56
C GLU A 226 -3.80 -7.91 8.67
N VAL A 227 -3.70 -7.34 7.47
CA VAL A 227 -4.73 -7.36 6.43
C VAL A 227 -4.15 -7.99 5.18
N ASP A 228 -4.60 -9.21 4.90
CA ASP A 228 -4.28 -9.93 3.67
C ASP A 228 -5.32 -9.59 2.60
N VAL A 229 -4.86 -9.03 1.48
CA VAL A 229 -5.70 -8.58 0.37
C VAL A 229 -5.53 -9.52 -0.82
N HIS A 230 -6.59 -10.25 -1.16
CA HIS A 230 -6.60 -11.24 -2.24
C HIS A 230 -7.05 -10.61 -3.55
N VAL A 231 -6.13 -9.99 -4.29
CA VAL A 231 -6.46 -9.21 -5.50
C VAL A 231 -7.13 -10.06 -6.57
N ASP A 232 -6.71 -11.32 -6.70
CA ASP A 232 -7.24 -12.25 -7.70
C ASP A 232 -8.70 -12.65 -7.49
N SER A 233 -9.29 -12.35 -6.32
CA SER A 233 -10.72 -12.55 -6.09
C SER A 233 -11.61 -11.58 -6.91
N SER A 234 -11.00 -10.62 -7.60
CA SER A 234 -11.69 -9.59 -8.37
C SER A 234 -11.11 -9.50 -9.76
N TYR A 235 -11.90 -9.85 -10.78
CA TYR A 235 -11.47 -9.77 -12.17
C TYR A 235 -10.97 -8.36 -12.55
N ALA A 236 -11.69 -7.32 -12.11
CA ALA A 236 -11.32 -5.94 -12.38
C ALA A 236 -10.00 -5.54 -11.69
N ALA A 237 -9.83 -5.88 -10.41
CA ALA A 237 -8.60 -5.56 -9.69
C ALA A 237 -7.40 -6.33 -10.27
N ASN A 238 -7.59 -7.60 -10.62
CA ASN A 238 -6.60 -8.44 -11.28
C ASN A 238 -6.17 -7.87 -12.65
N ALA A 239 -7.12 -7.43 -13.48
CA ALA A 239 -6.80 -6.82 -14.77
C ALA A 239 -5.96 -5.54 -14.60
N ILE A 240 -6.33 -4.69 -13.64
CA ILE A 240 -5.59 -3.45 -13.33
C ILE A 240 -4.17 -3.77 -12.84
N ILE A 241 -4.01 -4.73 -11.93
CA ILE A 241 -2.70 -5.04 -11.36
C ILE A 241 -1.77 -5.71 -12.38
N LYS A 242 -2.30 -6.57 -13.26
CA LYS A 242 -1.52 -7.18 -14.36
C LYS A 242 -1.03 -6.13 -15.36
N LEU A 243 -1.87 -5.15 -15.68
CA LEU A 243 -1.46 -4.02 -16.50
C LEU A 243 -0.34 -3.22 -15.81
N ALA A 244 -0.51 -2.88 -14.52
CA ALA A 244 0.52 -2.16 -13.78
C ALA A 244 1.82 -2.98 -13.68
N HIS A 245 1.73 -4.29 -13.46
CA HIS A 245 2.86 -5.20 -13.40
C HIS A 245 3.71 -5.16 -14.68
N ALA A 246 3.08 -5.13 -15.86
CA ALA A 246 3.78 -5.05 -17.15
C ALA A 246 4.64 -3.77 -17.33
N TYR A 247 4.36 -2.72 -16.55
CA TYR A 247 5.10 -1.45 -16.58
C TYR A 247 5.77 -1.11 -15.24
N SER A 248 5.86 -2.07 -14.32
CA SER A 248 6.25 -1.88 -12.92
C SER A 248 7.59 -1.16 -12.72
N VAL A 249 8.58 -1.45 -13.55
CA VAL A 249 9.89 -0.77 -13.57
C VAL A 249 9.83 0.72 -13.92
N ASN A 250 8.68 1.20 -14.42
CA ASN A 250 8.45 2.57 -14.86
C ASN A 250 7.27 3.24 -14.16
N ILE A 251 6.75 2.64 -13.08
CA ILE A 251 5.63 3.18 -12.31
C ILE A 251 6.13 3.61 -10.93
N GLU A 252 5.63 4.76 -10.49
CA GLU A 252 5.57 5.13 -9.08
C GLU A 252 4.11 5.17 -8.66
N CYS A 253 3.73 4.38 -7.66
CA CYS A 253 2.36 4.30 -7.18
C CYS A 253 2.32 4.54 -5.67
N ASP A 254 1.53 5.53 -5.25
CA ASP A 254 1.14 5.68 -3.86
C ASP A 254 -0.04 4.75 -3.55
N MET A 255 0.03 4.10 -2.41
CA MET A 255 -0.98 3.23 -1.85
C MET A 255 -1.22 3.68 -0.42
N VAL A 256 -2.42 4.19 -0.11
CA VAL A 256 -2.73 4.72 1.22
C VAL A 256 -4.02 4.13 1.77
N TRP A 257 -4.05 3.92 3.09
CA TRP A 257 -5.17 3.32 3.82
C TRP A 257 -5.66 4.23 4.92
N LEU A 258 -6.98 4.18 5.13
CA LEU A 258 -7.67 4.82 6.23
C LEU A 258 -8.91 4.02 6.62
N LEU A 259 -9.53 4.38 7.73
CA LEU A 259 -10.87 3.88 8.07
C LEU A 259 -11.92 4.85 7.54
N GLU A 260 -12.96 4.30 6.90
CA GLU A 260 -14.11 5.08 6.50
C GLU A 260 -14.90 5.54 7.73
N ALA A 261 -15.13 6.85 7.80
CA ALA A 261 -16.12 7.42 8.71
C ALA A 261 -17.54 7.18 8.17
N LYS A 262 -18.37 6.56 9.00
CA LYS A 262 -19.81 6.29 8.80
C LYS A 262 -20.68 7.27 9.60
N GLU A 263 -20.18 7.78 10.73
CA GLU A 263 -20.89 8.73 11.61
C GLU A 263 -20.13 10.05 11.76
N GLU A 264 -20.83 11.13 12.16
CA GLU A 264 -20.21 12.45 12.36
C GLU A 264 -19.08 12.43 13.38
N LYS A 265 -19.23 11.68 14.48
CA LYS A 265 -18.21 11.55 15.53
C LYS A 265 -16.89 10.92 15.06
N GLU A 266 -16.92 10.21 13.93
CA GLU A 266 -15.74 9.56 13.35
C GLU A 266 -14.91 10.53 12.47
N LEU A 267 -15.50 11.66 12.08
CA LEU A 267 -14.87 12.69 11.25
C LEU A 267 -14.03 13.69 12.07
N PRO A 268 -13.05 14.38 11.44
CA PRO A 268 -12.61 14.26 10.04
C PRO A 268 -11.79 12.99 9.77
N GLU A 269 -11.87 12.34 8.62
CA GLU A 269 -11.00 11.18 8.33
C GLU A 269 -9.49 11.51 8.47
N ARG A 270 -8.67 10.49 8.78
CA ARG A 270 -7.20 10.60 8.87
C ARG A 270 -6.55 9.37 8.24
N LEU A 271 -5.48 9.58 7.46
CA LEU A 271 -4.71 8.47 6.89
C LEU A 271 -4.02 7.67 7.99
N LEU A 272 -4.20 6.35 7.95
CA LEU A 272 -3.54 5.43 8.86
C LEU A 272 -2.13 5.13 8.37
N ALA A 273 -2.04 4.56 7.17
CA ALA A 273 -0.83 3.98 6.63
C ALA A 273 -0.68 4.36 5.15
N GLY A 274 0.54 4.34 4.65
CA GLY A 274 0.79 4.60 3.24
C GLY A 274 2.18 4.21 2.79
N VAL A 275 2.32 3.93 1.51
CA VAL A 275 3.61 3.66 0.89
C VAL A 275 3.58 4.13 -0.56
N ARG A 276 4.71 4.62 -1.04
CA ARG A 276 5.00 4.76 -2.46
C ARG A 276 5.91 3.62 -2.83
N VAL A 277 5.55 2.91 -3.89
CA VAL A 277 6.39 1.89 -4.50
C VAL A 277 6.83 2.40 -5.88
N SER A 278 8.13 2.35 -6.15
CA SER A 278 8.78 2.98 -7.30
C SER A 278 9.65 2.00 -8.07
N ASN A 279 9.41 1.91 -9.38
CA ASN A 279 10.29 1.27 -10.35
C ASN A 279 10.68 -0.18 -9.99
N VAL A 280 9.73 -0.96 -9.50
CA VAL A 280 9.98 -2.32 -9.04
C VAL A 280 10.08 -3.29 -10.20
N ASP A 281 11.15 -4.08 -10.24
CA ASP A 281 11.38 -5.16 -11.17
C ASP A 281 11.05 -6.51 -10.52
N PHE A 282 9.79 -6.92 -10.61
CA PHE A 282 9.31 -8.16 -9.97
C PHE A 282 10.04 -9.44 -10.44
N SER A 283 10.73 -9.40 -11.60
CA SER A 283 11.55 -10.53 -12.08
C SER A 283 12.75 -10.82 -11.17
N LYS A 284 13.16 -9.84 -10.36
CA LYS A 284 14.28 -9.93 -9.41
C LYS A 284 13.85 -10.29 -7.99
N SER A 285 12.57 -10.61 -7.76
CA SER A 285 12.13 -11.09 -6.44
C SER A 285 12.76 -12.46 -6.15
N GLU A 286 13.60 -12.54 -5.11
CA GLU A 286 14.38 -13.75 -4.79
C GLU A 286 13.55 -14.86 -4.08
N GLY A 287 12.24 -14.65 -3.90
CA GLY A 287 11.31 -15.64 -3.36
C GLY A 287 11.46 -15.97 -1.88
N LYS A 288 12.46 -15.40 -1.18
CA LYS A 288 12.65 -15.50 0.27
C LYS A 288 12.53 -14.13 0.94
N PRO A 289 12.08 -14.09 2.21
CA PRO A 289 12.19 -12.90 3.01
C PRO A 289 13.64 -12.47 3.12
N LEU A 290 13.83 -11.18 3.07
CA LEU A 290 15.16 -10.62 3.11
C LEU A 290 15.47 -10.29 4.56
N GLN A 291 16.45 -11.00 5.09
CA GLN A 291 17.05 -10.69 6.37
C GLN A 291 17.65 -9.29 6.26
N ALA A 292 17.26 -8.37 7.13
CA ALA A 292 17.93 -7.10 7.25
C ALA A 292 19.39 -7.36 7.61
N SER A 293 20.32 -6.82 6.82
CA SER A 293 21.75 -6.85 7.10
C SER A 293 22.10 -6.09 8.37
#